data_AF-A0A9W8CPH4-F1
#
_entry.id   AF-A0A9W8CPH4-F1
#
_cell.length_a   1.000
_cell.length_b   1.000
_cell.length_c   1.000
_cell.angle_alpha   90.00
_cell.angle_beta   90.00
_cell.angle_gamma   90.00
#
_symmetry.space_group_name_H-M   'P 1'
#
loop_
_entity.id
_entity.type
_entity.pdbx_description
1 polymer ?
#
loop_
_entity_poly.entity_id
_entity_poly.type
_entity_poly.pdbx_seq_one_letter_code
_entity_poly.pdbx_strand_id
1 'polypeptide(L)'
;MSIAISNTTSISLLRNAASLRPAAILGSRLVTGPQTRAFGIKTTIKAQEYISRMVKKDKAGESSDKDMQIKGPSPLKDRILNDMPPELRMPVFPEPMRPDTMDHKWNTHDLESLDVGPTKHRIPDRISDKIALIAVKSARKPTDIFFRNKYLHRSVMLEVVAAVPGMVGALIRHIKSLQGMRHDGGWIGHLLHEAENERMHLMTWMEVGKPVFWERALIATVQSGFFAVFSLLYMVSPRTAHRVVGYLEEEAVTSYTHFLKEIDEGRIENVKAPEIAIAYWNLDPQTATLRDVVLAVRADEALHRDTNHHFSDRILAGRESLFEDMDYTENKPHIKY
;
A
#
# COMPACT_ATOMS: atom_id res chain seq x y z
N MET A 1 -28.30 62.27 -5.29
CA MET A 1 -28.83 60.94 -5.65
C MET A 1 -28.00 59.91 -4.91
N SER A 2 -28.38 59.39 -3.73
CA SER A 2 -29.70 59.41 -3.07
C SER A 2 -30.79 58.69 -3.88
N ILE A 3 -31.16 57.49 -3.45
CA ILE A 3 -32.38 57.23 -2.66
C ILE A 3 -31.98 56.27 -1.51
N ALA A 4 -32.69 56.35 -0.39
CA ALA A 4 -32.56 55.49 0.81
C ALA A 4 -33.95 55.44 1.50
N ILE A 5 -34.03 55.03 2.79
CA ILE A 5 -35.26 54.89 3.64
C ILE A 5 -35.99 53.55 3.34
N SER A 6 -36.37 52.67 4.29
CA SER A 6 -36.27 52.55 5.78
C SER A 6 -36.39 51.05 6.14
N ASN A 7 -35.72 50.43 7.13
CA ASN A 7 -35.88 50.51 8.61
C ASN A 7 -37.36 50.36 9.07
N THR A 8 -37.74 49.70 10.17
CA THR A 8 -37.05 48.98 11.30
C THR A 8 -38.06 47.94 11.86
N THR A 9 -37.87 47.07 12.87
CA THR A 9 -36.89 46.87 13.98
C THR A 9 -36.71 45.33 14.17
N SER A 10 -36.34 44.64 15.28
CA SER A 10 -36.07 44.94 16.71
C SER A 10 -35.12 43.86 17.32
N ILE A 11 -34.83 43.93 18.63
CA ILE A 11 -34.03 42.94 19.40
C ILE A 11 -34.71 42.62 20.75
N SER A 12 -34.72 41.35 21.18
CA SER A 12 -34.39 40.89 22.56
C SER A 12 -35.06 39.54 22.94
N LEU A 13 -34.28 38.62 23.51
CA LEU A 13 -34.41 38.15 24.91
C LEU A 13 -33.41 37.01 25.24
N LEU A 14 -32.58 37.26 26.25
CA LEU A 14 -31.81 36.25 26.99
C LEU A 14 -32.46 36.07 28.37
N ARG A 15 -32.08 34.98 29.09
CA ARG A 15 -32.57 34.48 30.41
C ARG A 15 -33.64 33.37 30.26
N ASN A 16 -33.69 32.35 31.14
CA ASN A 16 -32.90 32.11 32.37
C ASN A 16 -32.83 30.61 32.76
N ALA A 17 -32.09 30.33 33.84
CA ALA A 17 -32.08 29.10 34.65
C ALA A 17 -31.37 27.85 34.07
N ALA A 18 -30.72 26.99 34.87
CA ALA A 18 -30.23 27.17 36.24
C ALA A 18 -29.08 26.18 36.58
N SER A 19 -28.37 26.51 37.66
CA SER A 19 -27.26 25.78 38.27
C SER A 19 -27.41 24.26 38.44
N LEU A 20 -26.33 23.52 38.15
CA LEU A 20 -26.00 22.25 38.81
C LEU A 20 -24.55 22.27 39.32
N ARG A 21 -24.30 21.55 40.43
CA ARG A 21 -23.01 21.49 41.14
C ARG A 21 -22.18 20.28 40.67
N PRO A 22 -20.85 20.26 40.88
CA PRO A 22 -20.04 19.08 40.61
C PRO A 22 -20.44 17.91 41.53
N ALA A 23 -20.52 16.71 40.95
CA ALA A 23 -20.72 15.46 41.66
C ALA A 23 -19.60 14.49 41.26
N ALA A 24 -19.01 13.81 42.25
CA ALA A 24 -17.92 12.86 42.04
C ALA A 24 -18.43 11.41 41.96
N ILE A 25 -17.74 10.61 41.16
CA ILE A 25 -17.54 9.15 41.29
C ILE A 25 -18.74 8.34 41.83
N LEU A 26 -19.42 7.63 40.92
CA LEU A 26 -19.67 6.19 41.11
C LEU A 26 -19.68 5.49 39.74
N GLY A 27 -19.11 4.28 39.68
CA GLY A 27 -18.89 3.58 38.41
C GLY A 27 -20.05 2.70 37.97
N SER A 28 -20.19 2.51 36.66
CA SER A 28 -20.97 1.41 36.07
C SER A 28 -20.11 0.66 35.04
N ARG A 29 -20.07 -0.67 35.16
CA ARG A 29 -19.53 -1.55 34.12
C ARG A 29 -20.63 -1.79 33.08
N LEU A 30 -20.26 -1.91 31.81
CA LEU A 30 -20.97 -2.80 30.87
C LEU A 30 -20.04 -3.27 29.72
N VAL A 31 -19.63 -4.54 29.86
CA VAL A 31 -19.32 -5.51 28.79
C VAL A 31 -18.48 -5.05 27.58
N THR A 32 -17.20 -5.43 27.58
CA THR A 32 -16.42 -5.67 26.35
C THR A 32 -16.28 -7.17 26.10
N GLY A 33 -16.60 -7.66 24.90
CA GLY A 33 -16.46 -9.08 24.55
C GLY A 33 -15.00 -9.56 24.48
N PRO A 34 -14.69 -10.85 24.76
CA PRO A 34 -13.29 -11.29 24.90
C PRO A 34 -12.49 -11.47 23.59
N GLN A 35 -13.17 -11.77 22.48
CA GLN A 35 -12.53 -12.34 21.28
C GLN A 35 -11.59 -11.36 20.56
N THR A 36 -12.05 -10.15 20.24
CA THR A 36 -11.30 -9.23 19.35
C THR A 36 -10.05 -8.63 19.98
N ARG A 37 -10.02 -8.40 21.30
CA ARG A 37 -8.79 -7.91 21.98
C ARG A 37 -7.69 -8.97 22.05
N ALA A 38 -8.04 -10.26 22.12
CA ALA A 38 -7.06 -11.33 22.24
C ALA A 38 -6.22 -11.53 20.95
N PHE A 39 -6.79 -11.23 19.78
CA PHE A 39 -6.08 -11.34 18.50
C PHE A 39 -5.06 -10.21 18.33
N GLY A 40 -5.50 -8.95 18.43
CA GLY A 40 -4.63 -7.78 18.28
C GLY A 40 -3.41 -7.81 19.22
N ILE A 41 -3.62 -8.14 20.50
CA ILE A 41 -2.52 -8.23 21.49
C ILE A 41 -1.49 -9.31 21.11
N LYS A 42 -1.92 -10.46 20.59
CA LYS A 42 -1.00 -11.52 20.14
C LYS A 42 -0.19 -11.11 18.91
N THR A 43 -0.77 -10.32 18.00
CA THR A 43 -0.07 -9.76 16.84
C THR A 43 0.99 -8.73 17.28
N THR A 44 0.66 -7.84 18.22
CA THR A 44 1.62 -6.88 18.80
C THR A 44 2.83 -7.58 19.43
N ILE A 45 2.62 -8.68 20.17
CA ILE A 45 3.71 -9.43 20.82
C ILE A 45 4.67 -10.03 19.78
N LYS A 46 4.16 -10.60 18.68
CA LYS A 46 5.02 -11.15 17.61
C LYS A 46 5.82 -10.05 16.89
N ALA A 47 5.22 -8.89 16.64
CA ALA A 47 5.94 -7.74 16.07
C ALA A 47 7.06 -7.25 17.02
N GLN A 48 6.81 -7.25 18.34
CA GLN A 48 7.83 -6.93 19.34
C GLN A 48 8.97 -7.98 19.40
N GLU A 49 8.67 -9.27 19.22
CA GLU A 49 9.72 -10.30 19.09
C GLU A 49 10.60 -10.09 17.84
N TYR A 50 10.00 -9.76 16.69
CA TYR A 50 10.72 -9.46 15.45
C TYR A 50 11.65 -8.26 15.60
N ILE A 51 11.14 -7.14 16.14
CA ILE A 51 11.94 -5.93 16.44
C ILE A 51 13.07 -6.27 17.44
N SER A 52 12.80 -7.10 18.45
CA SER A 52 13.80 -7.56 19.43
C SER A 52 14.89 -8.46 18.82
N ARG A 53 14.64 -9.09 17.66
CA ARG A 53 15.66 -9.84 16.89
C ARG A 53 16.48 -8.90 16.01
N MET A 54 15.84 -7.97 15.29
CA MET A 54 16.53 -6.94 14.50
C MET A 54 17.51 -6.13 15.36
N VAL A 55 17.05 -5.56 16.48
CA VAL A 55 17.89 -4.75 17.40
C VAL A 55 19.01 -5.58 18.05
N LYS A 56 18.90 -6.91 18.11
CA LYS A 56 20.01 -7.80 18.52
C LYS A 56 20.99 -8.09 17.40
N LYS A 57 20.51 -8.18 16.15
CA LYS A 57 21.32 -8.42 14.94
C LYS A 57 22.25 -7.25 14.67
N ASP A 58 21.76 -6.02 14.78
CA ASP A 58 22.57 -4.80 14.64
C ASP A 58 23.68 -4.75 15.71
N LYS A 59 23.33 -4.98 16.98
CA LYS A 59 24.29 -5.02 18.10
C LYS A 59 25.31 -6.16 18.03
N ALA A 60 25.02 -7.23 17.30
CA ALA A 60 25.99 -8.29 17.02
C ALA A 60 26.99 -7.88 15.92
N GLY A 61 26.64 -6.92 15.05
CA GLY A 61 27.55 -6.31 14.09
C GLY A 61 28.52 -5.30 14.71
N GLU A 62 28.13 -4.63 15.80
CA GLU A 62 28.97 -3.63 16.49
C GLU A 62 30.10 -4.25 17.35
N SER A 63 30.11 -5.57 17.61
CA SER A 63 30.92 -6.15 18.70
C SER A 63 32.36 -6.56 18.35
N SER A 64 32.95 -6.08 17.25
CA SER A 64 34.33 -6.40 16.85
C SER A 64 35.37 -5.34 17.23
N ASP A 65 34.99 -4.06 17.34
CA ASP A 65 35.92 -3.00 17.76
C ASP A 65 35.95 -2.87 19.28
N LYS A 66 37.08 -3.25 19.87
CA LYS A 66 37.45 -2.91 21.25
C LYS A 66 38.49 -1.80 21.26
N ASP A 67 38.56 -1.12 22.41
CA ASP A 67 39.61 -0.18 22.81
C ASP A 67 39.63 1.20 22.14
N MET A 68 38.53 1.96 22.30
CA MET A 68 38.67 3.41 22.52
C MET A 68 37.64 3.96 23.54
N GLN A 69 38.13 4.59 24.61
CA GLN A 69 37.28 5.21 25.64
C GLN A 69 36.65 6.52 25.13
N ILE A 70 35.35 6.54 24.81
CA ILE A 70 34.62 7.78 24.53
C ILE A 70 33.28 7.82 25.29
N LYS A 71 33.16 8.86 26.12
CA LYS A 71 31.99 9.58 26.68
C LYS A 71 30.60 8.90 26.65
N GLY A 72 29.90 8.99 27.79
CA GLY A 72 28.56 8.43 28.01
C GLY A 72 27.43 8.95 27.08
N PRO A 73 26.21 8.39 27.21
CA PRO A 73 25.14 8.52 26.22
C PRO A 73 24.77 9.97 25.88
N SER A 74 24.54 10.21 24.58
CA SER A 74 24.24 11.54 24.06
C SER A 74 22.85 12.02 24.50
N PRO A 75 22.73 13.18 25.18
CA PRO A 75 21.45 13.66 25.73
C PRO A 75 20.41 14.01 24.66
N LEU A 76 20.79 14.03 23.38
CA LEU A 76 19.84 14.17 22.27
C LEU A 76 19.07 12.87 22.00
N LYS A 77 19.71 11.70 22.14
CA LYS A 77 19.08 10.40 21.83
C LYS A 77 17.98 10.06 22.84
N ASP A 78 18.25 10.32 24.12
CA ASP A 78 17.29 10.09 25.19
C ASP A 78 16.12 11.08 25.12
N ARG A 79 16.37 12.33 24.74
CA ARG A 79 15.32 13.33 24.44
C ARG A 79 14.39 12.88 23.31
N ILE A 80 14.93 12.46 22.16
CA ILE A 80 14.13 12.02 21.01
C ILE A 80 13.14 10.89 21.40
N LEU A 81 13.51 10.00 22.32
CA LEU A 81 12.63 8.92 22.80
C LEU A 81 11.64 9.40 23.86
N ASN A 82 12.06 10.24 24.81
CA ASN A 82 11.20 10.73 25.89
C ASN A 82 10.15 11.73 25.39
N ASP A 83 10.54 12.62 24.48
CA ASP A 83 9.74 13.73 23.94
C ASP A 83 8.84 13.30 22.75
N MET A 84 8.91 12.02 22.34
CA MET A 84 8.10 11.47 21.23
C MET A 84 6.59 11.58 21.52
N PRO A 85 5.76 12.19 20.66
CA PRO A 85 4.30 12.24 20.83
C PRO A 85 3.68 10.84 21.01
N PRO A 86 2.71 10.64 21.92
CA PRO A 86 2.08 9.34 22.17
C PRO A 86 1.56 8.63 20.91
N GLU A 87 1.07 9.40 19.94
CA GLU A 87 0.53 8.93 18.67
C GLU A 87 1.62 8.25 17.82
N LEU A 88 2.85 8.76 17.85
CA LEU A 88 4.00 8.16 17.16
C LEU A 88 4.59 6.95 17.91
N ARG A 89 4.15 6.69 19.16
CA ARG A 89 4.48 5.48 19.92
C ARG A 89 3.59 4.30 19.54
N MET A 90 2.53 4.52 18.76
CA MET A 90 1.73 3.47 18.14
C MET A 90 2.31 3.15 16.76
N PRO A 91 3.01 2.01 16.56
CA PRO A 91 3.58 1.68 15.28
C PRO A 91 2.47 1.36 14.27
N VAL A 92 2.45 2.12 13.17
CA VAL A 92 1.71 1.75 11.96
C VAL A 92 2.58 0.79 11.17
N PHE A 93 2.02 -0.37 10.82
CA PHE A 93 2.67 -1.38 9.99
C PHE A 93 1.96 -1.43 8.63
N PRO A 94 2.68 -1.73 7.53
CA PRO A 94 2.05 -1.95 6.24
C PRO A 94 1.18 -3.21 6.28
N GLU A 95 -0.05 -3.12 5.80
CA GLU A 95 -1.01 -4.23 5.75
C GLU A 95 -1.12 -4.81 4.32
N PRO A 96 -1.38 -6.11 4.13
CA PRO A 96 -1.62 -6.71 2.81
C PRO A 96 -2.81 -6.10 2.08
N MET A 97 -2.75 -6.09 0.74
CA MET A 97 -3.85 -5.59 -0.09
C MET A 97 -5.08 -6.52 -0.08
N ARG A 98 -4.86 -7.84 0.10
CA ARG A 98 -5.89 -8.86 0.32
C ARG A 98 -6.25 -8.98 1.82
N PRO A 99 -7.48 -8.67 2.26
CA PRO A 99 -7.86 -8.74 3.68
C PRO A 99 -7.72 -10.13 4.32
N ASP A 100 -8.05 -11.17 3.55
CA ASP A 100 -7.97 -12.60 3.89
C ASP A 100 -6.55 -13.09 4.21
N THR A 101 -5.52 -12.31 3.85
CA THR A 101 -4.11 -12.61 4.16
C THR A 101 -3.85 -12.75 5.67
N MET A 102 -4.62 -12.06 6.52
CA MET A 102 -4.40 -12.03 7.98
C MET A 102 -5.28 -13.00 8.79
N ASP A 103 -6.26 -13.67 8.18
CA ASP A 103 -7.21 -14.55 8.89
C ASP A 103 -6.56 -15.88 9.35
N HIS A 104 -5.74 -16.49 8.50
CA HIS A 104 -4.98 -17.71 8.80
C HIS A 104 -3.54 -17.61 8.26
N LYS A 105 -2.69 -18.57 8.64
CA LYS A 105 -1.33 -18.68 8.09
C LYS A 105 -1.39 -19.28 6.68
N TRP A 106 -0.87 -18.57 5.70
CA TRP A 106 -0.86 -19.03 4.32
C TRP A 106 0.25 -20.05 4.06
N ASN A 107 -0.11 -21.14 3.38
CA ASN A 107 0.80 -22.15 2.86
C ASN A 107 0.70 -22.26 1.32
N THR A 108 1.60 -23.03 0.71
CA THR A 108 1.68 -23.18 -0.76
C THR A 108 0.35 -23.57 -1.41
N HIS A 109 -0.44 -24.47 -0.80
CA HIS A 109 -1.71 -24.91 -1.36
C HIS A 109 -2.76 -23.80 -1.36
N ASP A 110 -2.85 -23.02 -0.29
CA ASP A 110 -3.76 -21.86 -0.20
C ASP A 110 -3.43 -20.86 -1.30
N LEU A 111 -2.14 -20.55 -1.47
CA LEU A 111 -1.63 -19.60 -2.47
C LEU A 111 -1.78 -20.09 -3.92
N GLU A 112 -1.73 -21.41 -4.15
CA GLU A 112 -2.03 -22.02 -5.45
C GLU A 112 -3.52 -22.06 -5.77
N SER A 113 -4.39 -22.05 -4.75
CA SER A 113 -5.85 -22.07 -4.93
C SER A 113 -6.46 -20.73 -5.36
N LEU A 114 -5.70 -19.64 -5.28
CA LEU A 114 -6.12 -18.30 -5.67
C LEU A 114 -6.30 -18.18 -7.20
N ASP A 115 -7.51 -17.82 -7.66
CA ASP A 115 -7.74 -17.48 -9.06
C ASP A 115 -7.13 -16.12 -9.41
N VAL A 116 -5.85 -16.15 -9.79
CA VAL A 116 -5.14 -15.00 -10.34
C VAL A 116 -5.50 -14.72 -11.81
N GLY A 117 -6.23 -15.61 -12.50
CA GLY A 117 -6.54 -15.52 -13.92
C GLY A 117 -5.33 -15.24 -14.81
N PRO A 118 -4.33 -16.13 -14.91
CA PRO A 118 -3.01 -15.81 -15.50
C PRO A 118 -3.04 -15.52 -17.01
N THR A 119 -4.14 -15.81 -17.69
CA THR A 119 -4.39 -15.49 -19.11
C THR A 119 -5.52 -14.47 -19.31
N LYS A 120 -5.99 -13.84 -18.24
CA LYS A 120 -7.07 -12.84 -18.26
C LYS A 120 -6.57 -11.55 -18.92
N HIS A 121 -7.24 -11.11 -19.99
CA HIS A 121 -6.87 -9.92 -20.75
C HIS A 121 -8.10 -9.02 -20.97
N ARG A 122 -8.00 -7.74 -20.60
CA ARG A 122 -9.06 -6.75 -20.83
C ARG A 122 -9.00 -6.28 -22.29
N ILE A 123 -9.93 -6.74 -23.11
CA ILE A 123 -10.06 -6.27 -24.51
C ILE A 123 -10.18 -4.72 -24.54
N PRO A 124 -9.44 -4.00 -25.41
CA PRO A 124 -9.42 -2.53 -25.44
C PRO A 124 -10.60 -1.95 -26.23
N ASP A 125 -11.61 -1.45 -25.51
CA ASP A 125 -12.86 -0.93 -26.09
C ASP A 125 -12.69 0.39 -26.85
N ARG A 126 -11.91 1.33 -26.29
CA ARG A 126 -11.72 2.68 -26.84
C ARG A 126 -10.34 2.89 -27.46
N ILE A 127 -10.20 3.95 -28.27
CA ILE A 127 -8.92 4.34 -28.89
C ILE A 127 -7.84 4.61 -27.82
N SER A 128 -8.21 5.25 -26.71
CA SER A 128 -7.34 5.42 -25.52
C SER A 128 -6.80 4.09 -24.98
N ASP A 129 -7.59 3.03 -25.05
CA ASP A 129 -7.30 1.74 -24.42
C ASP A 129 -6.37 0.95 -25.34
N LYS A 130 -6.55 1.10 -26.65
CA LYS A 130 -5.61 0.64 -27.68
C LYS A 130 -4.27 1.37 -27.56
N ILE A 131 -4.26 2.68 -27.30
CA ILE A 131 -3.05 3.45 -27.04
C ILE A 131 -2.36 2.97 -25.75
N ALA A 132 -3.10 2.77 -24.66
CA ALA A 132 -2.58 2.24 -23.40
C ALA A 132 -1.92 0.85 -23.58
N LEU A 133 -2.62 -0.07 -24.24
CA LEU A 133 -2.11 -1.41 -24.55
C LEU A 133 -0.86 -1.35 -25.44
N ILE A 134 -0.86 -0.52 -26.48
CA ILE A 134 0.31 -0.33 -27.36
C ILE A 134 1.49 0.26 -26.57
N ALA A 135 1.26 1.21 -25.67
CA ALA A 135 2.32 1.78 -24.84
C ALA A 135 2.96 0.72 -23.94
N VAL A 136 2.15 -0.07 -23.22
CA VAL A 136 2.64 -1.16 -22.34
C VAL A 136 3.38 -2.24 -23.14
N LYS A 137 2.77 -2.78 -24.21
CA LYS A 137 3.40 -3.81 -25.06
C LYS A 137 4.66 -3.28 -25.78
N SER A 138 4.81 -1.96 -25.94
CA SER A 138 6.04 -1.34 -26.46
C SER A 138 7.10 -1.15 -25.39
N ALA A 139 6.72 -0.73 -24.17
CA ALA A 139 7.61 -0.57 -23.02
C ALA A 139 8.16 -1.92 -22.50
N ARG A 140 7.40 -3.02 -22.65
CA ARG A 140 7.88 -4.36 -22.30
C ARG A 140 9.09 -4.82 -23.13
N LYS A 141 9.11 -4.53 -24.43
CA LYS A 141 10.16 -5.01 -25.36
C LYS A 141 11.61 -4.63 -24.95
N PRO A 142 11.96 -3.35 -24.70
CA PRO A 142 13.32 -3.00 -24.27
C PRO A 142 13.66 -3.61 -22.89
N THR A 143 12.70 -3.70 -21.98
CA THR A 143 12.87 -4.32 -20.65
C THR A 143 13.19 -5.81 -20.76
N ASP A 144 12.45 -6.57 -21.57
CA ASP A 144 12.70 -7.99 -21.83
C ASP A 144 14.11 -8.18 -22.46
N ILE A 145 14.54 -7.30 -23.37
CA ILE A 145 15.87 -7.34 -24.02
C ILE A 145 17.01 -6.99 -23.04
N PHE A 146 16.80 -6.04 -22.13
CA PHE A 146 17.80 -5.56 -21.18
C PHE A 146 18.05 -6.55 -20.04
N PHE A 147 16.98 -7.07 -19.41
CA PHE A 147 17.12 -7.99 -18.27
C PHE A 147 17.31 -9.44 -18.67
N ARG A 148 16.70 -9.90 -19.78
CA ARG A 148 16.72 -11.31 -20.21
C ARG A 148 16.37 -12.24 -19.03
N ASN A 149 17.26 -13.15 -18.68
CA ASN A 149 17.09 -14.15 -17.62
C ASN A 149 17.33 -13.59 -16.19
N LYS A 150 17.66 -12.30 -16.02
CA LYS A 150 17.83 -11.67 -14.69
C LYS A 150 16.47 -11.37 -14.03
N TYR A 151 15.63 -12.38 -13.81
CA TYR A 151 14.28 -12.22 -13.25
C TYR A 151 14.25 -11.40 -11.95
N LEU A 152 15.18 -11.64 -11.02
CA LEU A 152 15.23 -10.89 -9.75
C LEU A 152 15.59 -9.40 -9.92
N HIS A 153 16.57 -9.07 -10.77
CA HIS A 153 16.90 -7.66 -11.06
C HIS A 153 15.77 -6.97 -11.85
N ARG A 154 15.05 -7.73 -12.69
CA ARG A 154 13.88 -7.26 -13.44
C ARG A 154 12.74 -6.88 -12.49
N SER A 155 12.39 -7.74 -11.53
CA SER A 155 11.43 -7.42 -10.47
C SER A 155 11.85 -6.16 -9.74
N VAL A 156 13.05 -6.13 -9.12
CA VAL A 156 13.55 -4.96 -8.38
C VAL A 156 13.49 -3.64 -9.18
N MET A 157 13.63 -3.66 -10.52
CA MET A 157 13.44 -2.46 -11.34
C MET A 157 11.96 -2.13 -11.61
N LEU A 158 11.13 -3.12 -11.95
CA LEU A 158 9.70 -2.92 -12.26
C LEU A 158 8.91 -2.43 -11.05
N GLU A 159 9.18 -3.00 -9.88
CA GLU A 159 8.54 -2.72 -8.59
C GLU A 159 8.72 -1.25 -8.16
N VAL A 160 9.88 -0.66 -8.44
CA VAL A 160 10.14 0.79 -8.21
C VAL A 160 9.29 1.68 -9.12
N VAL A 161 8.87 1.17 -10.28
CA VAL A 161 8.00 1.88 -11.24
C VAL A 161 6.53 1.63 -10.90
N ALA A 162 6.15 0.43 -10.51
CA ALA A 162 4.78 0.04 -10.16
C ALA A 162 4.30 0.65 -8.82
N ALA A 163 5.20 0.99 -7.90
CA ALA A 163 4.87 1.82 -6.73
C ALA A 163 4.53 3.30 -7.05
N VAL A 164 4.66 3.77 -8.30
CA VAL A 164 4.44 5.18 -8.69
C VAL A 164 2.97 5.51 -9.04
N PRO A 165 2.24 4.72 -9.86
CA PRO A 165 0.87 5.03 -10.26
C PRO A 165 -0.12 5.29 -9.12
N GLY A 166 -0.18 4.42 -8.12
CA GLY A 166 -1.08 4.59 -6.97
C GLY A 166 -0.80 5.91 -6.23
N MET A 167 0.47 6.20 -5.95
CA MET A 167 0.91 7.43 -5.28
C MET A 167 0.55 8.69 -6.09
N VAL A 168 0.76 8.66 -7.42
CA VAL A 168 0.39 9.77 -8.32
C VAL A 168 -1.13 9.95 -8.40
N GLY A 169 -1.88 8.86 -8.51
CA GLY A 169 -3.34 8.88 -8.53
C GLY A 169 -3.93 9.44 -7.23
N ALA A 170 -3.47 8.93 -6.08
CA ALA A 170 -3.83 9.42 -4.76
C ALA A 170 -3.54 10.92 -4.59
N LEU A 171 -2.33 11.38 -4.97
CA LEU A 171 -1.95 12.80 -4.88
C LEU A 171 -2.85 13.70 -5.74
N ILE A 172 -3.10 13.33 -7.00
CA ILE A 172 -3.92 14.13 -7.92
C ILE A 172 -5.39 14.11 -7.50
N ARG A 173 -5.92 12.97 -7.00
CA ARG A 173 -7.28 12.89 -6.46
C ARG A 173 -7.43 13.69 -5.17
N HIS A 174 -6.44 13.63 -4.27
CA HIS A 174 -6.40 14.44 -3.04
C HIS A 174 -6.45 15.95 -3.35
N ILE A 175 -5.61 16.43 -4.28
CA ILE A 175 -5.63 17.83 -4.72
C ILE A 175 -6.99 18.20 -5.35
N LYS A 176 -7.56 17.33 -6.20
CA LYS A 176 -8.91 17.56 -6.81
C LYS A 176 -10.07 17.47 -5.80
N SER A 177 -9.92 16.74 -4.69
CA SER A 177 -10.87 16.72 -3.58
C SER A 177 -10.82 18.02 -2.77
N LEU A 178 -9.60 18.48 -2.42
CA LEU A 178 -9.39 19.76 -1.74
C LEU A 178 -9.85 20.97 -2.58
N GLN A 179 -9.47 21.02 -3.86
CA GLN A 179 -9.84 22.13 -4.78
C GLN A 179 -11.33 22.15 -5.12
N GLY A 180 -12.00 21.01 -5.09
CA GLY A 180 -13.44 20.89 -5.33
C GLY A 180 -14.30 20.90 -4.05
N MET A 181 -13.68 21.04 -2.87
CA MET A 181 -14.30 20.93 -1.54
C MET A 181 -15.28 19.75 -1.42
N ARG A 182 -14.89 18.59 -1.96
CA ARG A 182 -15.75 17.42 -2.16
C ARG A 182 -15.11 16.14 -1.66
N HIS A 183 -15.91 15.19 -1.21
CA HIS A 183 -15.44 13.84 -0.89
C HIS A 183 -14.86 13.14 -2.13
N ASP A 184 -13.82 12.35 -1.91
CA ASP A 184 -13.10 11.61 -2.96
C ASP A 184 -13.77 10.28 -3.35
N GLY A 185 -14.64 9.74 -2.49
CA GLY A 185 -15.29 8.45 -2.73
C GLY A 185 -14.45 7.22 -2.37
N GLY A 186 -13.34 7.38 -1.64
CA GLY A 186 -12.56 6.28 -1.05
C GLY A 186 -11.34 5.80 -1.85
N TRP A 187 -11.06 6.43 -3.00
CA TRP A 187 -9.98 6.05 -3.91
C TRP A 187 -8.59 6.40 -3.35
N ILE A 188 -8.44 7.56 -2.68
CA ILE A 188 -7.14 8.01 -2.16
C ILE A 188 -6.54 6.97 -1.21
N GLY A 189 -7.35 6.41 -0.30
CA GLY A 189 -6.88 5.36 0.61
C GLY A 189 -6.45 4.10 -0.12
N HIS A 190 -7.26 3.64 -1.08
CA HIS A 190 -6.98 2.44 -1.87
C HIS A 190 -5.71 2.59 -2.73
N LEU A 191 -5.52 3.75 -3.38
CA LEU A 191 -4.37 4.03 -4.23
C LEU A 191 -3.07 4.26 -3.45
N LEU A 192 -3.16 4.72 -2.18
CA LEU A 192 -2.02 4.72 -1.27
C LEU A 192 -1.68 3.31 -0.77
N HIS A 193 -2.68 2.45 -0.56
CA HIS A 193 -2.50 1.05 -0.14
C HIS A 193 -1.86 0.21 -1.26
N GLU A 194 -2.34 0.36 -2.50
CA GLU A 194 -1.72 -0.18 -3.72
C GLU A 194 -0.23 0.21 -3.79
N ALA A 195 0.08 1.51 -3.71
CA ALA A 195 1.47 1.99 -3.75
C ALA A 195 2.34 1.55 -2.55
N GLU A 196 1.73 1.20 -1.41
CA GLU A 196 2.45 0.59 -0.28
C GLU A 196 2.68 -0.91 -0.47
N ASN A 197 1.73 -1.62 -1.08
CA ASN A 197 1.86 -3.04 -1.38
C ASN A 197 3.01 -3.30 -2.38
N GLU A 198 3.04 -2.56 -3.49
CA GLU A 198 4.16 -2.48 -4.45
C GLU A 198 5.50 -2.16 -3.74
N ARG A 199 5.48 -1.20 -2.81
CA ARG A 199 6.67 -0.86 -2.00
C ARG A 199 7.11 -2.04 -1.12
N MET A 200 6.20 -2.90 -0.64
CA MET A 200 6.51 -4.07 0.18
C MET A 200 7.00 -5.27 -0.65
N HIS A 201 6.54 -5.41 -1.90
CA HIS A 201 7.12 -6.32 -2.88
C HIS A 201 8.58 -5.93 -3.14
N LEU A 202 8.85 -4.66 -3.47
CA LEU A 202 10.21 -4.12 -3.62
C LEU A 202 11.11 -4.41 -2.39
N MET A 203 10.65 -4.10 -1.18
CA MET A 203 11.44 -4.34 0.04
C MET A 203 11.69 -5.83 0.27
N THR A 204 10.79 -6.70 -0.19
CA THR A 204 10.98 -8.16 -0.16
C THR A 204 12.07 -8.61 -1.14
N TRP A 205 12.01 -8.18 -2.41
CA TRP A 205 13.02 -8.55 -3.40
C TRP A 205 14.42 -8.02 -3.05
N MET A 206 14.49 -6.85 -2.41
CA MET A 206 15.73 -6.28 -1.89
C MET A 206 16.44 -7.17 -0.86
N GLU A 207 15.73 -8.05 -0.13
CA GLU A 207 16.38 -9.03 0.77
C GLU A 207 16.83 -10.31 0.03
N VAL A 208 16.33 -10.58 -1.18
CA VAL A 208 16.77 -11.69 -2.03
C VAL A 208 17.93 -11.27 -2.95
N GLY A 209 17.93 -10.03 -3.46
CA GLY A 209 18.96 -9.53 -4.37
C GLY A 209 19.10 -8.00 -4.35
N LYS A 210 20.32 -7.50 -4.17
CA LYS A 210 20.62 -6.07 -3.98
C LYS A 210 21.24 -5.48 -5.26
N PRO A 211 20.59 -4.49 -5.92
CA PRO A 211 21.07 -3.93 -7.18
C PRO A 211 22.34 -3.09 -6.99
N VAL A 212 23.26 -3.17 -7.95
CA VAL A 212 24.52 -2.41 -7.90
C VAL A 212 24.29 -0.90 -8.14
N PHE A 213 25.27 -0.06 -7.81
CA PHE A 213 25.15 1.41 -7.93
C PHE A 213 24.62 1.89 -9.29
N TRP A 214 25.13 1.33 -10.40
CA TRP A 214 24.69 1.68 -11.75
C TRP A 214 23.25 1.22 -12.06
N GLU A 215 22.83 0.07 -11.55
CA GLU A 215 21.43 -0.39 -11.64
C GLU A 215 20.51 0.55 -10.84
N ARG A 216 20.93 1.00 -9.64
CA ARG A 216 20.20 1.99 -8.84
C ARG A 216 20.10 3.37 -9.51
N ALA A 217 21.16 3.82 -10.18
CA ALA A 217 21.15 5.08 -10.93
C ALA A 217 20.23 5.02 -12.16
N LEU A 218 20.21 3.88 -12.87
CA LEU A 218 19.26 3.62 -13.95
C LEU A 218 17.81 3.60 -13.43
N ILE A 219 17.55 2.86 -12.35
CA ILE A 219 16.24 2.79 -11.67
C ILE A 219 15.74 4.20 -11.33
N ALA A 220 16.54 5.02 -10.65
CA ALA A 220 16.14 6.39 -10.28
C ALA A 220 15.85 7.28 -11.51
N THR A 221 16.58 7.08 -12.62
CA THR A 221 16.35 7.80 -13.88
C THR A 221 15.03 7.39 -14.54
N VAL A 222 14.77 6.07 -14.63
CA VAL A 222 13.53 5.51 -15.17
C VAL A 222 12.33 5.92 -14.33
N GLN A 223 12.42 5.80 -13.01
CA GLN A 223 11.39 6.22 -12.05
C GLN A 223 11.05 7.71 -12.20
N SER A 224 12.06 8.59 -12.32
CA SER A 224 11.85 10.04 -12.49
C SER A 224 11.16 10.37 -13.81
N GLY A 225 11.57 9.74 -14.92
CA GLY A 225 10.95 9.92 -16.22
C GLY A 225 9.51 9.39 -16.27
N PHE A 226 9.29 8.20 -15.71
CA PHE A 226 7.97 7.60 -15.61
C PHE A 226 7.03 8.43 -14.73
N PHE A 227 7.47 8.88 -13.55
CA PHE A 227 6.70 9.78 -12.68
C PHE A 227 6.22 11.03 -13.43
N ALA A 228 7.09 11.69 -14.18
CA ALA A 228 6.73 12.90 -14.93
C ALA A 228 5.68 12.61 -16.04
N VAL A 229 5.89 11.55 -16.84
CA VAL A 229 4.99 11.18 -17.94
C VAL A 229 3.65 10.64 -17.42
N PHE A 230 3.67 9.80 -16.39
CA PHE A 230 2.46 9.24 -15.79
C PHE A 230 1.65 10.29 -15.03
N SER A 231 2.30 11.24 -14.34
CA SER A 231 1.61 12.39 -13.72
C SER A 231 0.90 13.25 -14.77
N LEU A 232 1.54 13.52 -15.91
CA LEU A 232 0.89 14.23 -17.02
C LEU A 232 -0.29 13.44 -17.60
N LEU A 233 -0.12 12.13 -17.81
CA LEU A 233 -1.20 11.24 -18.27
C LEU A 233 -2.38 11.21 -17.29
N TYR A 234 -2.14 11.12 -15.98
CA TYR A 234 -3.18 11.09 -14.95
C TYR A 234 -3.87 12.45 -14.80
N MET A 235 -3.15 13.57 -14.96
CA MET A 235 -3.78 14.90 -14.97
C MET A 235 -4.74 15.06 -16.15
N VAL A 236 -4.33 14.64 -17.36
CA VAL A 236 -5.10 14.80 -18.62
C VAL A 236 -6.20 13.74 -18.78
N SER A 237 -5.95 12.49 -18.37
CA SER A 237 -6.88 11.37 -18.55
C SER A 237 -6.69 10.27 -17.48
N PRO A 238 -7.25 10.44 -16.27
CA PRO A 238 -7.20 9.43 -15.20
C PRO A 238 -7.66 8.05 -15.67
N ARG A 239 -8.72 7.99 -16.49
CA ARG A 239 -9.21 6.74 -17.10
C ARG A 239 -8.12 6.00 -17.90
N THR A 240 -7.36 6.73 -18.72
CA THR A 240 -6.31 6.15 -19.56
C THR A 240 -5.11 5.75 -18.72
N ALA A 241 -4.79 6.53 -17.67
CA ALA A 241 -3.76 6.17 -16.70
C ALA A 241 -4.08 4.84 -15.99
N HIS A 242 -5.28 4.68 -15.41
CA HIS A 242 -5.71 3.40 -14.82
C HIS A 242 -5.76 2.25 -15.86
N ARG A 243 -6.10 2.52 -17.12
CA ARG A 243 -6.03 1.50 -18.19
C ARG A 243 -4.58 1.10 -18.53
N VAL A 244 -3.60 1.99 -18.38
CA VAL A 244 -2.18 1.65 -18.50
C VAL A 244 -1.74 0.75 -17.35
N VAL A 245 -2.10 1.09 -16.10
CA VAL A 245 -1.80 0.29 -14.90
C VAL A 245 -2.39 -1.12 -15.03
N GLY A 246 -3.69 -1.25 -15.31
CA GLY A 246 -4.31 -2.57 -15.52
C GLY A 246 -3.64 -3.42 -16.61
N TYR A 247 -3.04 -2.81 -17.65
CA TYR A 247 -2.24 -3.53 -18.64
C TYR A 247 -0.80 -3.82 -18.21
N LEU A 248 -0.17 -2.99 -17.37
CA LEU A 248 1.12 -3.32 -16.76
C LEU A 248 0.98 -4.57 -15.89
N GLU A 249 -0.11 -4.67 -15.14
CA GLU A 249 -0.28 -5.74 -14.15
C GLU A 249 -0.70 -7.06 -14.82
N GLU A 250 -1.31 -7.01 -16.02
CA GLU A 250 -1.38 -8.18 -16.93
C GLU A 250 0.02 -8.69 -17.33
N GLU A 251 0.96 -7.81 -17.64
CA GLU A 251 2.35 -8.19 -17.95
C GLU A 251 3.09 -8.71 -16.71
N ALA A 252 2.72 -8.23 -15.53
CA ALA A 252 3.34 -8.57 -14.25
C ALA A 252 2.86 -9.95 -13.75
N VAL A 253 1.55 -10.22 -13.71
CA VAL A 253 0.98 -11.57 -13.47
C VAL A 253 1.56 -12.60 -14.46
N THR A 254 1.74 -12.22 -15.73
CA THR A 254 2.42 -13.06 -16.73
C THR A 254 3.88 -13.30 -16.36
N SER A 255 4.61 -12.26 -15.96
CA SER A 255 6.04 -12.35 -15.62
C SER A 255 6.28 -13.17 -14.35
N TYR A 256 5.43 -13.06 -13.33
CA TYR A 256 5.51 -13.89 -12.13
C TYR A 256 5.06 -15.33 -12.38
N THR A 257 4.11 -15.58 -13.30
CA THR A 257 3.81 -16.94 -13.76
C THR A 257 5.01 -17.58 -14.47
N HIS A 258 5.81 -16.81 -15.22
CA HIS A 258 7.08 -17.30 -15.76
C HIS A 258 8.14 -17.52 -14.66
N PHE A 259 8.25 -16.63 -13.66
CA PHE A 259 9.18 -16.79 -12.53
C PHE A 259 8.89 -18.10 -11.75
N LEU A 260 7.62 -18.41 -11.45
CA LEU A 260 7.24 -19.70 -10.85
C LEU A 260 7.75 -20.89 -11.67
N LYS A 261 7.59 -20.83 -13.00
CA LYS A 261 8.08 -21.88 -13.90
C LYS A 261 9.62 -22.02 -13.87
N GLU A 262 10.38 -20.94 -13.74
CA GLU A 262 11.84 -21.01 -13.60
C GLU A 262 12.28 -21.66 -12.28
N ILE A 263 11.50 -21.49 -11.21
CA ILE A 263 11.71 -22.15 -9.91
C ILE A 263 11.34 -23.64 -10.02
N ASP A 264 10.16 -23.95 -10.57
CA ASP A 264 9.63 -25.32 -10.69
C ASP A 264 10.44 -26.20 -11.65
N GLU A 265 11.05 -25.61 -12.67
CA GLU A 265 12.02 -26.27 -13.56
C GLU A 265 13.48 -26.17 -13.06
N GLY A 266 13.69 -25.77 -11.80
CA GLY A 266 14.98 -25.84 -11.10
C GLY A 266 16.07 -24.88 -11.58
N ARG A 267 15.73 -23.85 -12.36
CA ARG A 267 16.68 -22.83 -12.85
C ARG A 267 16.91 -21.69 -11.87
N ILE A 268 15.99 -21.49 -10.94
CA ILE A 268 16.15 -20.58 -9.78
C ILE A 268 15.99 -21.41 -8.51
N GLU A 269 16.93 -21.27 -7.58
CA GLU A 269 16.92 -22.00 -6.30
C GLU A 269 15.73 -21.56 -5.43
N ASN A 270 14.89 -22.50 -5.00
CA ASN A 270 13.76 -22.22 -4.11
C ASN A 270 14.21 -22.05 -2.65
N VAL A 271 14.96 -20.99 -2.37
CA VAL A 271 15.44 -20.64 -1.03
C VAL A 271 14.30 -20.34 -0.05
N LYS A 272 14.58 -20.28 1.24
CA LYS A 272 13.59 -19.88 2.26
C LYS A 272 13.09 -18.44 2.03
N ALA A 273 11.80 -18.21 2.26
CA ALA A 273 11.20 -16.87 2.19
C ALA A 273 11.86 -15.88 3.18
N PRO A 274 12.08 -14.60 2.79
CA PRO A 274 12.56 -13.56 3.70
C PRO A 274 11.62 -13.29 4.89
N GLU A 275 12.18 -12.90 6.04
CA GLU A 275 11.36 -12.63 7.25
C GLU A 275 10.33 -11.51 7.02
N ILE A 276 10.65 -10.51 6.19
CA ILE A 276 9.70 -9.45 5.79
C ILE A 276 8.49 -10.00 5.02
N ALA A 277 8.69 -10.96 4.11
CA ALA A 277 7.61 -11.58 3.35
C ALA A 277 6.73 -12.47 4.22
N ILE A 278 7.37 -13.25 5.10
CA ILE A 278 6.68 -14.10 6.08
C ILE A 278 5.82 -13.25 7.02
N ALA A 279 6.31 -12.09 7.46
CA ALA A 279 5.57 -11.18 8.32
C ALA A 279 4.45 -10.42 7.58
N TYR A 280 4.68 -10.01 6.33
CA TYR A 280 3.70 -9.25 5.54
C TYR A 280 2.56 -10.14 5.05
N TRP A 281 2.84 -11.19 4.27
CA TRP A 281 1.79 -12.10 3.76
C TRP A 281 1.39 -13.22 4.75
N ASN A 282 1.77 -13.12 6.03
CA ASN A 282 1.42 -14.06 7.09
C ASN A 282 1.72 -15.54 6.74
N LEU A 283 2.79 -15.76 5.97
CA LEU A 283 3.20 -17.09 5.50
C LEU A 283 3.67 -17.95 6.68
N ASP A 284 3.71 -19.27 6.52
CA ASP A 284 4.27 -20.11 7.58
C ASP A 284 5.82 -20.00 7.70
N PRO A 285 6.38 -19.46 8.81
CA PRO A 285 7.82 -19.32 9.02
C PRO A 285 8.64 -20.62 9.06
N GLN A 286 8.02 -21.80 9.09
CA GLN A 286 8.76 -23.07 9.06
C GLN A 286 8.93 -23.59 7.63
N THR A 287 7.91 -23.41 6.78
CA THR A 287 7.82 -24.04 5.45
C THR A 287 7.95 -23.06 4.28
N ALA A 288 7.65 -21.76 4.45
CA ALA A 288 7.58 -20.81 3.33
C ALA A 288 8.91 -20.60 2.59
N THR A 289 8.82 -20.59 1.26
CA THR A 289 9.91 -20.54 0.28
C THR A 289 9.78 -19.33 -0.67
N LEU A 290 10.80 -19.08 -1.49
CA LEU A 290 10.79 -18.04 -2.52
C LEU A 290 9.60 -18.19 -3.47
N ARG A 291 9.21 -19.43 -3.79
CA ARG A 291 8.02 -19.75 -4.61
C ARG A 291 6.73 -19.22 -3.98
N ASP A 292 6.57 -19.36 -2.66
CA ASP A 292 5.39 -18.87 -1.94
C ASP A 292 5.30 -17.35 -1.95
N VAL A 293 6.46 -16.67 -1.85
CA VAL A 293 6.55 -15.20 -2.04
C VAL A 293 6.12 -14.81 -3.46
N VAL A 294 6.61 -15.51 -4.48
CA VAL A 294 6.21 -15.25 -5.88
C VAL A 294 4.71 -15.50 -6.10
N LEU A 295 4.13 -16.55 -5.48
CA LEU A 295 2.68 -16.79 -5.53
C LEU A 295 1.88 -15.65 -4.89
N ALA A 296 2.29 -15.19 -3.70
CA ALA A 296 1.62 -14.12 -2.97
C ALA A 296 1.67 -12.78 -3.71
N VAL A 297 2.85 -12.40 -4.21
CA VAL A 297 3.04 -11.21 -5.08
C VAL A 297 2.17 -11.30 -6.33
N ARG A 298 2.20 -12.42 -7.06
CA ARG A 298 1.38 -12.63 -8.26
C ARG A 298 -0.13 -12.48 -8.00
N ALA A 299 -0.59 -12.77 -6.79
CA ALA A 299 -1.99 -12.63 -6.41
C ALA A 299 -2.35 -11.19 -5.94
N ASP A 300 -1.38 -10.40 -5.48
CA ASP A 300 -1.55 -8.96 -5.26
C ASP A 300 -1.63 -8.24 -6.62
N GLU A 301 -0.72 -8.56 -7.53
CA GLU A 301 -0.67 -8.10 -8.94
C GLU A 301 -1.99 -8.37 -9.69
N ALA A 302 -2.58 -9.55 -9.50
CA ALA A 302 -3.87 -9.91 -10.08
C ALA A 302 -5.04 -9.06 -9.56
N LEU A 303 -4.96 -8.62 -8.29
CA LEU A 303 -5.90 -7.68 -7.69
C LEU A 303 -5.68 -6.26 -8.23
N HIS A 304 -4.43 -5.78 -8.30
CA HIS A 304 -4.10 -4.46 -8.87
C HIS A 304 -4.55 -4.33 -10.33
N ARG A 305 -4.32 -5.37 -11.15
CA ARG A 305 -4.85 -5.49 -12.53
C ARG A 305 -6.36 -5.24 -12.58
N ASP A 306 -7.11 -6.02 -11.80
CA ASP A 306 -8.58 -6.04 -11.88
C ASP A 306 -9.18 -4.76 -11.28
N THR A 307 -8.62 -4.25 -10.19
CA THR A 307 -8.91 -2.93 -9.62
C THR A 307 -8.70 -1.82 -10.65
N ASN A 308 -7.56 -1.75 -11.32
CA ASN A 308 -7.26 -0.63 -12.22
C ASN A 308 -8.06 -0.68 -13.53
N HIS A 309 -8.34 -1.88 -14.06
CA HIS A 309 -9.32 -2.01 -15.15
C HIS A 309 -10.72 -1.57 -14.70
N HIS A 310 -11.17 -1.96 -13.50
CA HIS A 310 -12.45 -1.53 -12.94
C HIS A 310 -12.51 -0.02 -12.73
N PHE A 311 -11.50 0.61 -12.13
CA PHE A 311 -11.38 2.06 -11.97
C PHE A 311 -11.47 2.80 -13.32
N SER A 312 -10.81 2.29 -14.35
CA SER A 312 -10.92 2.81 -15.72
C SER A 312 -12.35 2.75 -16.28
N ASP A 313 -13.14 1.75 -15.88
CA ASP A 313 -14.55 1.61 -16.30
C ASP A 313 -15.52 2.38 -15.38
N ARG A 314 -15.22 2.54 -14.07
CA ARG A 314 -15.97 3.41 -13.14
C ARG A 314 -15.97 4.87 -13.60
N ILE A 315 -14.80 5.40 -13.99
CA ILE A 315 -14.65 6.75 -14.54
C ILE A 315 -15.44 6.88 -15.86
N LEU A 316 -15.49 5.83 -16.68
CA LEU A 316 -16.27 5.83 -17.91
C LEU A 316 -17.79 5.86 -17.66
N ALA A 317 -18.24 5.18 -16.60
CA ALA A 317 -19.63 5.15 -16.17
C ALA A 317 -20.05 6.37 -15.33
N GLY A 318 -19.12 7.26 -14.98
CA GLY A 318 -19.37 8.40 -14.09
C GLY A 318 -19.57 8.03 -12.61
N ARG A 319 -19.28 6.79 -12.20
CA ARG A 319 -19.47 6.28 -10.82
C ARG A 319 -18.16 6.36 -10.02
N GLU A 320 -17.72 7.58 -9.74
CA GLU A 320 -16.42 7.80 -9.07
C GLU A 320 -16.44 7.70 -7.53
N SER A 321 -17.55 7.28 -6.89
CA SER A 321 -17.55 6.89 -5.47
C SER A 321 -17.55 5.37 -5.33
N LEU A 322 -16.67 4.82 -4.48
CA LEU A 322 -16.69 3.40 -4.11
C LEU A 322 -17.80 3.10 -3.08
N PHE A 323 -18.30 4.14 -2.40
CA PHE A 323 -19.31 4.01 -1.35
C PHE A 323 -20.75 3.89 -1.90
N GLU A 324 -21.00 4.27 -3.16
CA GLU A 324 -22.34 4.34 -3.76
C GLU A 324 -22.93 2.98 -4.17
N ASP A 325 -22.09 1.99 -4.50
CA ASP A 325 -22.53 0.65 -4.93
C ASP A 325 -22.52 -0.39 -3.77
N MET A 326 -22.25 0.03 -2.54
CA MET A 326 -21.94 -0.84 -1.40
C MET A 326 -22.88 -0.60 -0.20
N ASP A 327 -23.59 -1.64 0.24
CA ASP A 327 -24.52 -1.57 1.37
C ASP A 327 -23.80 -1.82 2.70
N TYR A 328 -23.35 -0.75 3.37
CA TYR A 328 -22.50 -0.84 4.57
C TYR A 328 -23.28 -1.19 5.84
N THR A 329 -23.49 -2.49 6.07
CA THR A 329 -24.25 -3.03 7.21
C THR A 329 -23.53 -3.00 8.58
N GLU A 330 -22.36 -2.36 8.71
CA GLU A 330 -21.62 -2.31 9.99
C GLU A 330 -21.99 -1.10 10.86
N ASN A 331 -22.12 -1.32 12.16
CA ASN A 331 -22.38 -0.31 13.21
C ASN A 331 -21.18 0.65 13.49
N LYS A 332 -20.33 0.93 12.50
CA LYS A 332 -19.31 1.97 12.57
C LYS A 332 -19.93 3.31 12.15
N PRO A 333 -19.59 4.45 12.79
CA PRO A 333 -20.03 5.75 12.34
C PRO A 333 -19.33 6.10 11.01
N HIS A 334 -19.95 5.72 9.90
CA HIS A 334 -19.56 6.17 8.58
C HIS A 334 -19.69 7.70 8.51
N ILE A 335 -18.73 8.36 7.85
CA ILE A 335 -18.92 9.74 7.43
C ILE A 335 -20.07 9.69 6.42
N LYS A 336 -21.16 10.43 6.67
CA LYS A 336 -22.23 10.58 5.69
C LYS A 336 -21.72 11.53 4.61
N TYR A 337 -21.47 10.95 3.42
CA TYR A 337 -20.91 11.61 2.24
C TYR A 337 -21.91 12.53 1.53
#